data_AF-X1NWH2-F1
#
_entry.id   AF-X1NWH2-F1
#
_cell.length_a   1.000
_cell.length_b   1.000
_cell.length_c   1.000
_cell.angle_alpha   90.00
_cell.angle_beta   90.00
_cell.angle_gamma   90.00
#
_symmetry.space_group_name_H-M   'P 1'
#
loop_
_entity.id
_entity.type
_entity.pdbx_description
1 polymer ?
#
loop_
_entity_poly.entity_id
_entity_poly.type
_entity_poly.pdbx_seq_one_letter_code
_entity_poly.pdbx_strand_id
1 'polypeptide(L)'
;MGYDPWIELNLENMGWNLRQVKKLAKVPVMAVIKANGYGHGLAEVGKFLEECGIDYLMVGKLQEALLLRERDVSCPILNFGRFGPNDAKEIILQNISQSVFDEKVNNLSQAGLQLGKNAKVHIHVDTGMGRMGISYRKALPFIQTLSKLKNISIEGISTTLTEDDDFDREQLKHFLSLCKKAG
;
A
#
# COMPACT_ATOMS: atom_id res chain seq x y z
N MET A 1 -39.93 -16.95 -8.00
CA MET A 1 -39.77 -15.59 -7.44
C MET A 1 -38.41 -15.53 -6.81
N GLY A 2 -37.45 -14.86 -7.46
CA GLY A 2 -36.12 -14.64 -6.89
C GLY A 2 -36.20 -13.45 -5.93
N TYR A 3 -35.62 -13.59 -4.74
CA TYR A 3 -35.39 -12.45 -3.87
C TYR A 3 -34.31 -11.58 -4.52
N ASP A 4 -34.47 -10.25 -4.45
CA ASP A 4 -33.48 -9.27 -4.89
C ASP A 4 -32.85 -8.61 -3.64
N PRO A 5 -31.93 -9.31 -2.95
CA PRO A 5 -31.31 -8.79 -1.74
C PRO A 5 -30.32 -7.67 -2.10
N TRP A 6 -30.42 -6.57 -1.37
CA TRP A 6 -29.56 -5.40 -1.54
C TRP A 6 -28.89 -5.03 -0.22
N ILE A 7 -27.80 -4.28 -0.30
CA ILE A 7 -27.06 -3.72 0.84
C ILE A 7 -27.07 -2.21 0.70
N GLU A 8 -27.46 -1.50 1.77
CA GLU A 8 -27.34 -0.04 1.83
C GLU A 8 -25.99 0.36 2.40
N LEU A 9 -25.37 1.36 1.78
CA LEU A 9 -24.11 1.92 2.24
C LEU A 9 -24.27 3.41 2.50
N ASN A 10 -24.10 3.80 3.76
CA ASN A 10 -24.09 5.19 4.13
C ASN A 10 -22.65 5.74 4.05
N LEU A 11 -22.33 6.39 2.93
CA LEU A 11 -21.01 6.98 2.69
C LEU A 11 -20.70 8.12 3.67
N GLU A 12 -21.68 8.88 4.14
CA GLU A 12 -21.46 9.95 5.13
C GLU A 12 -20.87 9.43 6.44
N ASN A 13 -21.25 8.22 6.87
CA ASN A 13 -20.63 7.56 8.02
C ASN A 13 -19.15 7.28 7.78
N MET A 14 -18.77 6.89 6.56
CA MET A 14 -17.37 6.68 6.19
C MET A 14 -16.58 8.00 6.19
N GLY A 15 -17.18 9.08 5.68
CA GLY A 15 -16.58 10.41 5.71
C GLY A 15 -16.41 10.92 7.14
N TRP A 16 -17.39 10.66 8.01
CA TRP A 16 -17.28 10.97 9.44
C TRP A 16 -16.15 10.18 10.11
N ASN A 17 -16.05 8.86 9.85
CA ASN A 17 -14.97 8.01 10.38
C ASN A 17 -13.59 8.51 9.96
N LEU A 18 -13.42 8.84 8.68
CA LEU A 18 -12.16 9.39 8.16
C LEU A 18 -11.77 10.67 8.90
N ARG A 19 -12.73 11.58 9.12
CA ARG A 19 -12.49 12.81 9.90
C ARG A 19 -12.05 12.52 11.34
N GLN A 20 -12.62 11.52 12.00
CA GLN A 20 -12.18 11.14 13.35
C GLN A 20 -10.77 10.55 13.35
N VAL A 21 -10.45 9.65 12.42
CA VAL A 21 -9.12 9.06 12.29
C VAL A 21 -8.07 10.14 12.04
N LYS A 22 -8.33 11.09 11.13
CA LYS A 22 -7.43 12.22 10.86
C LYS A 22 -7.17 13.08 12.10
N LYS A 23 -8.20 13.35 12.91
CA LYS A 23 -8.05 14.11 14.17
C LYS A 23 -7.15 13.41 15.19
N LEU A 24 -7.24 12.09 15.26
CA LEU A 24 -6.45 11.28 16.20
C LEU A 24 -5.01 11.09 15.71
N ALA A 25 -4.84 10.70 14.45
CA ALA A 25 -3.54 10.34 13.89
C ALA A 25 -2.60 11.55 13.74
N LYS A 26 -3.13 12.72 13.33
CA LYS A 26 -2.35 13.95 13.06
C LYS A 26 -1.19 13.76 12.07
N VAL A 27 -1.29 12.73 11.23
CA VAL A 27 -0.38 12.38 10.14
C VAL A 27 -1.22 11.96 8.92
N PRO A 28 -0.64 11.88 7.70
CA PRO A 28 -1.36 11.40 6.53
C PRO A 28 -2.02 10.04 6.78
N VAL A 29 -3.26 9.87 6.31
CA VAL A 29 -4.05 8.65 6.51
C VAL A 29 -4.13 7.88 5.19
N MET A 30 -3.74 6.60 5.27
CA MET A 30 -3.91 5.64 4.18
C MET A 30 -5.11 4.74 4.47
N ALA A 31 -6.18 4.83 3.67
CA ALA A 31 -7.34 3.97 3.81
C ALA A 31 -7.12 2.65 3.05
N VAL A 32 -7.25 1.52 3.76
CA VAL A 32 -7.15 0.19 3.15
C VAL A 32 -8.54 -0.23 2.64
N ILE A 33 -8.69 -0.39 1.32
CA ILE A 33 -9.97 -0.70 0.67
C ILE A 33 -9.90 -1.96 -0.21
N LYS A 34 -9.07 -2.93 0.19
CA LYS A 34 -8.95 -4.25 -0.47
C LYS A 34 -10.26 -5.06 -0.44
N ALA A 35 -10.31 -6.13 -1.22
CA ALA A 35 -11.44 -7.06 -1.30
C ALA A 35 -12.76 -6.36 -1.62
N ASN A 36 -12.77 -5.59 -2.71
CA ASN A 36 -13.93 -4.79 -3.14
C ASN A 36 -14.41 -3.77 -2.09
N GLY A 37 -13.48 -3.00 -1.47
CA GLY A 37 -13.84 -2.10 -0.38
C GLY A 37 -14.42 -2.86 0.82
N TYR A 38 -13.87 -4.03 1.16
CA TYR A 38 -14.43 -4.93 2.18
C TYR A 38 -15.90 -5.31 1.90
N GLY A 39 -16.27 -5.47 0.62
CA GLY A 39 -17.64 -5.76 0.18
C GLY A 39 -18.52 -4.53 -0.05
N HIS A 40 -18.03 -3.32 0.19
CA HIS A 40 -18.79 -2.06 0.09
C HIS A 40 -18.71 -1.43 -1.32
N GLY A 41 -18.03 -2.05 -2.29
CA GLY A 41 -17.86 -1.50 -3.63
C GLY A 41 -16.61 -0.64 -3.73
N LEU A 42 -15.60 -1.15 -4.46
CA LEU A 42 -14.28 -0.54 -4.50
C LEU A 42 -14.28 0.87 -5.11
N ALA A 43 -14.95 1.04 -6.24
CA ALA A 43 -14.89 2.28 -7.02
C ALA A 43 -15.64 3.40 -6.32
N GLU A 44 -16.83 3.11 -5.82
CA GLU A 44 -17.71 4.03 -5.10
C GLU A 44 -17.03 4.51 -3.81
N VAL A 45 -16.49 3.57 -3.02
CA VAL A 45 -15.74 3.88 -1.80
C VAL A 45 -14.47 4.67 -2.11
N GLY A 46 -13.71 4.26 -3.13
CA GLY A 46 -12.46 4.94 -3.52
C GLY A 46 -12.68 6.40 -3.90
N LYS A 47 -13.66 6.66 -4.77
CA LYS A 47 -14.05 8.03 -5.17
C LYS A 47 -14.50 8.86 -3.99
N PHE A 48 -15.39 8.33 -3.18
CA PHE A 48 -15.93 9.07 -2.04
C PHE A 48 -14.84 9.43 -1.00
N LEU A 49 -13.91 8.52 -0.73
CA LEU A 49 -12.77 8.80 0.16
C LEU A 49 -11.84 9.88 -0.43
N GLU A 50 -11.62 9.88 -1.75
CA GLU A 50 -10.87 10.94 -2.45
C GLU A 50 -11.57 12.31 -2.33
N GLU A 51 -12.88 12.37 -2.53
CA GLU A 51 -13.68 13.58 -2.32
C GLU A 51 -13.62 14.09 -0.87
N CYS A 52 -13.56 13.17 0.10
CA CYS A 52 -13.32 13.48 1.51
C CYS A 52 -11.86 13.87 1.82
N GLY A 53 -10.99 13.86 0.81
CA GLY A 53 -9.59 14.27 0.90
C GLY A 53 -8.67 13.23 1.53
N ILE A 54 -8.90 11.92 1.35
CA ILE A 54 -7.96 10.88 1.80
C ILE A 54 -6.56 11.12 1.24
N ASP A 55 -5.51 10.83 2.02
CA ASP A 55 -4.13 11.09 1.60
C ASP A 55 -3.59 9.97 0.70
N TYR A 56 -3.93 8.71 1.02
CA TYR A 56 -3.56 7.51 0.25
C TYR A 56 -4.68 6.46 0.29
N LEU A 57 -4.79 5.67 -0.77
CA LEU A 57 -5.54 4.41 -0.77
C LEU A 57 -4.58 3.22 -0.83
N MET A 58 -4.96 2.12 -0.20
CA MET A 58 -4.22 0.86 -0.26
C MET A 58 -5.14 -0.31 -0.64
N VAL A 59 -4.68 -1.12 -1.59
CA VAL A 59 -5.41 -2.31 -2.06
C VAL A 59 -4.58 -3.58 -1.89
N GLY A 60 -5.23 -4.74 -2.01
CA GLY A 60 -4.58 -6.04 -1.81
C GLY A 60 -4.16 -6.71 -3.11
N LYS A 61 -4.69 -6.27 -4.26
CA LYS A 61 -4.37 -6.80 -5.59
C LYS A 61 -4.18 -5.65 -6.58
N LEU A 62 -3.28 -5.84 -7.55
CA LEU A 62 -3.04 -4.84 -8.59
C LEU A 62 -4.31 -4.49 -9.37
N GLN A 63 -5.15 -5.47 -9.69
CA GLN A 63 -6.40 -5.26 -10.43
C GLN A 63 -7.35 -4.30 -9.71
N GLU A 64 -7.31 -4.25 -8.37
CA GLU A 64 -8.09 -3.27 -7.59
C GLU A 64 -7.55 -1.85 -7.80
N ALA A 65 -6.22 -1.68 -7.82
CA ALA A 65 -5.61 -0.38 -8.10
C ALA A 65 -5.86 0.09 -9.53
N LEU A 66 -5.81 -0.82 -10.50
CA LEU A 66 -6.13 -0.53 -11.90
C LEU A 66 -7.60 -0.13 -12.04
N LEU A 67 -8.53 -0.84 -11.41
CA LEU A 67 -9.95 -0.48 -11.42
C LEU A 67 -10.18 0.91 -10.82
N LEU A 68 -9.47 1.28 -9.75
CA LEU A 68 -9.56 2.63 -9.20
C LEU A 68 -9.09 3.69 -10.22
N ARG A 69 -8.00 3.43 -10.95
CA ARG A 69 -7.50 4.33 -12.01
C ARG A 69 -8.43 4.42 -13.21
N GLU A 70 -9.01 3.31 -13.65
CA GLU A 70 -10.06 3.27 -14.68
C GLU A 70 -11.31 4.05 -14.28
N ARG A 71 -11.51 4.23 -12.97
CA ARG A 71 -12.59 5.01 -12.38
C ARG A 71 -12.13 6.40 -11.97
N ASP A 72 -11.09 6.94 -12.59
CA ASP A 72 -10.62 8.32 -12.39
C ASP A 72 -10.19 8.68 -10.97
N VAL A 73 -9.93 7.70 -10.11
CA VAL A 73 -9.36 7.97 -8.78
C VAL A 73 -7.90 8.39 -8.99
N SER A 74 -7.57 9.60 -8.55
CA SER A 74 -6.29 10.27 -8.85
C SER A 74 -5.31 10.31 -7.68
N CYS A 75 -5.83 10.15 -6.45
CA CYS A 75 -5.03 10.15 -5.23
C CYS A 75 -3.96 9.03 -5.26
N PRO A 76 -2.90 9.13 -4.44
CA PRO A 76 -1.90 8.09 -4.34
C PRO A 76 -2.49 6.72 -3.97
N ILE A 77 -2.12 5.67 -4.74
CA ILE A 77 -2.58 4.30 -4.50
C ILE A 77 -1.37 3.39 -4.28
N LEU A 78 -1.39 2.63 -3.19
CA LEU A 78 -0.44 1.56 -2.90
C LEU A 78 -1.07 0.19 -3.20
N ASN A 79 -0.50 -0.55 -4.15
CA ASN A 79 -0.73 -1.99 -4.22
C ASN A 79 0.14 -2.68 -3.17
N PHE A 80 -0.49 -3.16 -2.10
CA PHE A 80 0.20 -3.86 -1.02
C PHE A 80 0.49 -5.33 -1.36
N GLY A 81 -0.27 -5.90 -2.30
CA GLY A 81 -0.12 -7.26 -2.74
C GLY A 81 1.12 -7.50 -3.61
N ARG A 82 1.32 -8.77 -3.96
CA ARG A 82 2.37 -9.17 -4.91
C ARG A 82 2.01 -8.71 -6.33
N PHE A 83 3.04 -8.59 -7.15
CA PHE A 83 2.92 -8.37 -8.60
C PHE A 83 3.77 -9.41 -9.36
N GLY A 84 3.41 -9.62 -10.62
CA GLY A 84 4.14 -10.46 -11.58
C GLY A 84 5.09 -9.64 -12.47
N PRO A 85 6.00 -10.30 -13.21
CA PRO A 85 6.93 -9.60 -14.11
C PRO A 85 6.23 -8.74 -15.17
N ASN A 86 5.10 -9.20 -15.69
CA ASN A 86 4.33 -8.51 -16.73
C ASN A 86 3.58 -7.27 -16.21
N ASP A 87 3.42 -7.16 -14.89
CA ASP A 87 2.68 -6.07 -14.25
C ASP A 87 3.52 -4.80 -14.09
N ALA A 88 4.85 -4.92 -14.13
CA ALA A 88 5.76 -3.84 -13.75
C ALA A 88 5.59 -2.56 -14.59
N LYS A 89 5.36 -2.71 -15.90
CA LYS A 89 5.11 -1.56 -16.79
C LYS A 89 3.81 -0.86 -16.44
N GLU A 90 2.75 -1.63 -16.23
CA GLU A 90 1.43 -1.09 -15.93
C GLU A 90 1.41 -0.34 -14.60
N ILE A 91 2.04 -0.90 -13.56
CA ILE A 91 2.22 -0.24 -12.25
C ILE A 91 2.81 1.17 -12.42
N ILE A 92 3.87 1.29 -13.23
CA ILE A 92 4.58 2.55 -13.46
C ILE A 92 3.75 3.50 -14.31
N LEU A 93 3.12 3.01 -15.38
CA LEU A 93 2.31 3.82 -16.28
C LEU A 93 1.09 4.42 -15.58
N GLN A 94 0.46 3.64 -14.70
CA GLN A 94 -0.72 4.04 -13.92
C GLN A 94 -0.38 4.78 -12.62
N ASN A 95 0.90 5.10 -12.39
CA ASN A 95 1.37 5.81 -11.20
C ASN A 95 0.86 5.15 -9.89
N ILE A 96 1.06 3.84 -9.79
CA ILE A 96 0.73 3.03 -8.62
C ILE A 96 2.02 2.79 -7.84
N SER A 97 1.99 3.04 -6.54
CA SER A 97 3.08 2.67 -5.64
C SER A 97 3.00 1.17 -5.36
N GLN A 98 4.14 0.48 -5.33
CA GLN A 98 4.19 -0.97 -5.17
C GLN A 98 4.88 -1.36 -3.86
N SER A 99 4.21 -2.22 -3.07
CA SER A 99 4.87 -2.87 -1.93
C SER A 99 5.91 -3.88 -2.44
N VAL A 100 7.14 -3.79 -1.93
CA VAL A 100 8.26 -4.65 -2.31
C VAL A 100 8.94 -5.24 -1.07
N PHE A 101 9.36 -6.48 -1.19
CA PHE A 101 9.96 -7.24 -0.09
C PHE A 101 10.80 -8.44 -0.57
N ASP A 102 11.08 -8.50 -1.87
CA ASP A 102 11.90 -9.53 -2.50
C ASP A 102 12.58 -8.97 -3.77
N GLU A 103 13.35 -9.80 -4.46
CA GLU A 103 14.10 -9.43 -5.67
C GLU A 103 13.23 -9.02 -6.86
N LYS A 104 11.90 -9.18 -6.80
CA LYS A 104 11.00 -8.78 -7.88
C LYS A 104 11.02 -7.29 -8.15
N VAL A 105 11.48 -6.46 -7.21
CA VAL A 105 11.75 -5.03 -7.45
C VAL A 105 12.67 -4.79 -8.66
N ASN A 106 13.52 -5.75 -9.01
CA ASN A 106 14.32 -5.67 -10.24
C ASN A 106 13.46 -5.59 -11.50
N ASN A 107 12.27 -6.22 -11.52
CA ASN A 107 11.33 -6.11 -12.65
C ASN A 107 10.79 -4.68 -12.78
N LEU A 108 10.51 -4.00 -11.66
CA LEU A 108 10.14 -2.58 -11.65
C LEU A 108 11.30 -1.71 -12.14
N SER A 109 12.53 -1.99 -11.69
CA SER A 109 13.70 -1.25 -12.16
C SER A 109 13.92 -1.44 -13.66
N GLN A 110 13.85 -2.66 -14.18
CA GLN A 110 14.00 -2.89 -15.63
C GLN A 110 12.89 -2.20 -16.42
N ALA A 111 11.63 -2.31 -15.98
CA ALA A 111 10.51 -1.64 -16.63
C ALA A 111 10.64 -0.11 -16.60
N GLY A 112 11.06 0.47 -15.46
CA GLY A 112 11.27 1.91 -15.33
C GLY A 112 12.37 2.44 -16.25
N LEU A 113 13.48 1.70 -16.41
CA LEU A 113 14.54 2.06 -17.36
C LEU A 113 14.02 2.06 -18.80
N GLN A 114 13.23 1.05 -19.19
CA GLN A 114 12.62 0.97 -20.52
C GLN A 114 11.63 2.11 -20.79
N LEU A 115 10.89 2.54 -19.76
CA LEU A 115 9.89 3.60 -19.86
C LEU A 115 10.45 5.00 -19.67
N GLY A 116 11.71 5.14 -19.23
CA GLY A 116 12.27 6.42 -18.81
C GLY A 116 11.55 7.02 -17.59
N LYS A 117 11.00 6.18 -16.70
CA LYS A 117 10.21 6.58 -15.53
C LYS A 117 10.74 5.92 -14.26
N ASN A 118 10.49 6.56 -13.12
CA ASN A 118 10.79 5.97 -11.82
C ASN A 118 9.62 5.11 -11.33
N ALA A 119 9.92 3.94 -10.77
CA ALA A 119 8.95 3.14 -10.06
C ALA A 119 8.89 3.57 -8.58
N LYS A 120 7.69 3.79 -8.07
CA LYS A 120 7.43 4.16 -6.68
C LYS A 120 7.25 2.91 -5.84
N VAL A 121 7.97 2.79 -4.74
CA VAL A 121 7.93 1.60 -3.90
C VAL A 121 7.80 1.91 -2.41
N HIS A 122 7.06 1.05 -1.71
CA HIS A 122 7.09 0.95 -0.26
C HIS A 122 7.77 -0.37 0.13
N ILE A 123 8.71 -0.34 1.06
CA ILE A 123 9.39 -1.54 1.53
C ILE A 123 8.58 -2.14 2.69
N HIS A 124 8.04 -3.34 2.53
CA HIS A 124 7.32 -4.01 3.60
C HIS A 124 8.22 -4.96 4.38
N VAL A 125 8.33 -4.75 5.68
CA VAL A 125 9.20 -5.50 6.58
C VAL A 125 8.37 -6.37 7.50
N ASP A 126 8.70 -7.66 7.53
CA ASP A 126 8.17 -8.60 8.51
C ASP A 126 9.00 -8.54 9.79
N THR A 127 8.36 -8.05 10.85
CA THR A 127 8.92 -7.92 12.20
C THR A 127 8.40 -9.00 13.16
N GLY A 128 7.53 -9.89 12.71
CA GLY A 128 6.91 -10.91 13.57
C GLY A 128 5.58 -11.49 13.09
N MET A 129 4.91 -10.86 12.11
CA MET A 129 3.62 -11.33 11.60
C MET A 129 3.73 -12.64 10.81
N GLY A 130 4.88 -12.91 10.18
CA GLY A 130 5.16 -14.20 9.50
C GLY A 130 4.35 -14.44 8.22
N ARG A 131 3.69 -13.41 7.70
CA ARG A 131 2.73 -13.53 6.59
C ARG A 131 3.25 -12.98 5.26
N MET A 132 3.83 -11.78 5.28
CA MET A 132 4.34 -11.07 4.10
C MET A 132 5.39 -10.06 4.55
N GLY A 133 6.35 -9.76 3.68
CA GLY A 133 7.41 -8.79 3.96
C GLY A 133 8.78 -9.45 4.05
N ILE A 134 9.82 -8.62 3.95
CA ILE A 134 11.19 -9.08 4.13
C ILE A 134 11.46 -9.15 5.63
N SER A 135 12.04 -10.26 6.10
CA SER A 135 12.43 -10.37 7.51
C SER A 135 13.27 -9.16 7.93
N TYR A 136 12.95 -8.55 9.06
CA TYR A 136 13.69 -7.40 9.61
C TYR A 136 15.20 -7.66 9.72
N ARG A 137 15.61 -8.92 9.91
CA ARG A 137 17.02 -9.35 9.96
C ARG A 137 17.74 -9.20 8.62
N LYS A 138 17.01 -9.22 7.50
CA LYS A 138 17.53 -9.09 6.12
C LYS A 138 17.16 -7.75 5.47
N ALA A 139 16.35 -6.93 6.13
CA ALA A 139 15.80 -5.72 5.56
C ALA A 139 16.85 -4.64 5.29
N LEU A 140 17.86 -4.47 6.16
CA LEU A 140 18.87 -3.42 5.97
C LEU A 140 19.70 -3.61 4.68
N PRO A 141 20.32 -4.78 4.41
CA PRO A 141 20.99 -5.03 3.13
C PRO A 141 20.08 -4.87 1.91
N PHE A 142 18.81 -5.24 2.04
CA PHE A 142 17.83 -5.07 0.97
C PHE A 142 17.59 -3.58 0.69
N ILE A 143 17.29 -2.77 1.71
CA ILE A 143 17.10 -1.32 1.58
C ILE A 143 18.33 -0.66 0.94
N GLN A 144 19.54 -1.02 1.38
CA GLN A 144 20.81 -0.52 0.82
C GLN A 144 21.04 -0.92 -0.64
N THR A 145 20.48 -2.05 -1.07
CA THR A 145 20.53 -2.49 -2.47
C THR A 145 19.53 -1.69 -3.30
N LEU A 146 18.30 -1.54 -2.79
CA LEU A 146 17.24 -0.78 -3.47
C LEU A 146 17.62 0.70 -3.62
N SER A 147 18.26 1.30 -2.62
CA SER A 147 18.67 2.71 -2.67
C SER A 147 19.72 3.01 -3.75
N LYS A 148 20.41 2.00 -4.27
CA LYS A 148 21.37 2.14 -5.38
C LYS A 148 20.71 2.11 -6.76
N LEU A 149 19.44 1.71 -6.84
CA LEU A 149 18.70 1.67 -8.10
C LEU A 149 18.18 3.08 -8.43
N LYS A 150 18.82 3.73 -9.40
CA LYS A 150 18.57 5.14 -9.75
C LYS A 150 17.13 5.46 -10.17
N ASN A 151 16.38 4.45 -10.62
CA ASN A 151 15.02 4.60 -11.11
C ASN A 151 13.96 3.99 -10.17
N ILE A 152 14.34 3.71 -8.92
CA ILE A 152 13.42 3.34 -7.85
C ILE A 152 13.31 4.51 -6.88
N SER A 153 12.09 4.97 -6.64
CA SER A 153 11.78 5.97 -5.61
C SER A 153 11.18 5.25 -4.41
N ILE A 154 11.94 5.20 -3.32
CA ILE A 154 11.47 4.63 -2.04
C ILE A 154 10.63 5.70 -1.34
N GLU A 155 9.31 5.51 -1.32
CA GLU A 155 8.35 6.44 -0.71
C GLU A 155 8.13 6.16 0.78
N GLY A 156 8.37 4.92 1.23
CA GLY A 156 8.24 4.57 2.63
C GLY A 156 8.65 3.14 2.97
N ILE A 157 8.62 2.86 4.26
CA ILE A 157 8.83 1.53 4.85
C ILE A 157 7.67 1.24 5.80
N SER A 158 7.21 -0.01 5.88
CA SER A 158 6.07 -0.39 6.71
C SER A 158 6.26 -1.75 7.37
N THR A 159 5.51 -2.02 8.44
CA THR A 159 5.35 -3.34 9.05
C THR A 159 3.90 -3.53 9.48
N THR A 160 3.50 -4.77 9.76
CA THR A 160 2.16 -5.09 10.26
C THR A 160 2.28 -5.59 11.69
N LEU A 161 1.53 -4.98 12.60
CA LEU A 161 1.45 -5.40 13.99
C LEU A 161 0.47 -6.58 14.15
N THR A 162 0.67 -7.38 15.18
CA THR A 162 -0.16 -8.55 15.49
C THR A 162 -1.41 -8.22 16.31
N GLU A 163 -1.50 -7.01 16.84
CA GLU A 163 -2.56 -6.60 17.77
C GLU A 163 -2.47 -7.33 19.12
N ASP A 164 -1.24 -7.73 19.49
CA ASP A 164 -0.86 -8.24 20.82
C ASP A 164 0.05 -7.20 21.48
N ASP A 165 -0.38 -6.58 22.57
CA ASP A 165 0.28 -5.43 23.18
C ASP A 165 1.77 -5.66 23.50
N ASP A 166 2.11 -6.85 23.97
CA ASP A 166 3.46 -7.19 24.39
C ASP A 166 4.33 -7.50 23.17
N PHE A 167 3.79 -8.24 22.21
CA PHE A 167 4.51 -8.55 20.99
C PHE A 167 4.64 -7.35 20.05
N ASP A 168 3.62 -6.49 19.98
CA ASP A 168 3.62 -5.25 19.19
C ASP A 168 4.76 -4.32 19.63
N ARG A 169 5.05 -4.24 20.94
CA ARG A 169 6.22 -3.50 21.44
C ARG A 169 7.54 -4.07 20.91
N GLU A 170 7.67 -5.38 20.83
CA GLU A 170 8.85 -6.04 20.25
C GLU A 170 8.95 -5.80 18.73
N GLN A 171 7.83 -5.92 18.01
CA GLN A 171 7.76 -5.60 16.58
C GLN A 171 8.17 -4.15 16.29
N LEU A 172 7.67 -3.20 17.08
CA LEU A 172 8.03 -1.79 16.98
C LEU A 172 9.52 -1.56 17.28
N LYS A 173 10.11 -2.22 18.29
CA LYS A 173 11.55 -2.12 18.55
C LYS A 173 12.37 -2.57 17.34
N HIS A 174 12.01 -3.70 16.72
CA HIS A 174 12.68 -4.18 15.51
C HIS A 174 12.55 -3.17 14.35
N PHE A 175 11.34 -2.66 14.12
CA PHE A 175 11.06 -1.71 13.05
C PHE A 175 11.79 -0.38 13.21
N LEU A 176 11.73 0.23 14.40
CA LEU A 176 12.36 1.52 14.68
C LEU A 176 13.89 1.41 14.67
N SER A 177 14.45 0.31 15.18
CA SER A 177 15.89 0.02 15.10
C SER A 177 16.37 -0.07 13.65
N LEU A 178 15.58 -0.70 12.78
CA LEU A 178 15.85 -0.74 11.35
C LEU A 178 15.80 0.66 10.71
N CYS A 179 14.74 1.44 10.99
CA CYS A 179 14.59 2.79 10.44
C CYS A 179 15.79 3.69 10.81
N LYS A 180 16.25 3.63 12.07
CA LYS A 180 17.42 4.39 12.54
C LYS A 180 18.73 4.01 11.83
N LYS A 181 18.87 2.78 11.35
CA LYS A 181 20.06 2.31 10.63
C LYS A 181 20.01 2.60 9.13
N ALA A 182 18.80 2.77 8.59
CA ALA A 182 18.55 2.95 7.16
C ALA A 182 18.45 4.42 6.74
N GLY A 183 18.04 5.32 7.66
CA GLY A 183 18.10 6.77 7.49
C GLY A 183 19.47 7.34 7.87
#